data_AF-A0A7X7BC29-F1
#
_entry.id   AF-A0A7X7BC29-F1
#
_cell.length_a   1.000
_cell.length_b   1.000
_cell.length_c   1.000
_cell.angle_alpha   90.00
_cell.angle_beta   90.00
_cell.angle_gamma   90.00
#
_symmetry.space_group_name_H-M   'P 1'
#
loop_
_entity.id
_entity.type
_entity.pdbx_description
1 polymer ?
#
loop_
_entity_poly.entity_id
_entity_poly.type
_entity_poly.pdbx_seq_one_letter_code
_entity_poly.pdbx_strand_id
1 'polypeptide(L)'
;MTRHLVFIAASFATVLFATRAHARGGPHGPITRAALDALPAWQQEAFGAERQPLASLYCALPDLVYSRADLAPYAMMDSRPGVKYLVGLHLPASPADNYALLNYFLERAVDALRTNNAAGAARYAGTLVHMLEDWSCPAHVVPDD
;
A
#
# COMPACT_ATOMS: atom_id res chain seq x y z
N MET A 1 14.68 43.20 0.18
CA MET A 1 15.45 42.09 0.81
C MET A 1 14.71 41.43 1.98
N THR A 2 13.91 42.16 2.75
CA THR A 2 13.22 41.66 3.97
C THR A 2 12.14 40.59 3.72
N ARG A 3 11.43 40.63 2.59
CA ARG A 3 10.39 39.64 2.24
C ARG A 3 10.94 38.24 1.95
N HIS A 4 12.13 38.13 1.36
CA HIS A 4 12.75 36.83 1.04
C HIS A 4 13.27 36.12 2.29
N LEU A 5 13.77 36.88 3.28
CA LEU A 5 14.23 36.35 4.56
C LEU A 5 13.09 35.77 5.40
N VAL A 6 11.91 36.39 5.37
CA VAL A 6 10.71 35.90 6.07
C VAL A 6 10.20 34.59 5.45
N PHE A 7 10.22 34.47 4.13
CA PHE A 7 9.84 33.23 3.45
C PHE A 7 10.81 32.07 3.77
N ILE A 8 12.13 32.33 3.75
CA ILE A 8 13.15 31.32 4.08
C ILE A 8 13.03 30.87 5.54
N ALA A 9 12.80 31.81 6.47
CA ALA A 9 12.63 31.49 7.89
C ALA A 9 11.35 30.69 8.16
N ALA A 10 10.25 31.00 7.46
CA ALA A 10 9.00 30.26 7.57
C ALA A 10 9.14 28.82 7.06
N SER A 11 9.79 28.60 5.91
CA SER A 11 10.06 27.27 5.36
C SER A 11 10.98 26.43 6.26
N PHE A 12 11.97 27.04 6.90
CA PHE A 12 12.86 26.35 7.83
C PHE A 12 12.13 25.90 9.10
N ALA A 13 11.19 26.70 9.60
CA ALA A 13 10.36 26.35 10.75
C ALA A 13 9.43 25.16 10.43
N THR A 14 8.83 25.09 9.24
CA THR A 14 7.98 23.96 8.86
C THR A 14 8.74 22.64 8.82
N VAL A 15 10.00 22.65 8.36
CA VAL A 15 10.86 21.46 8.33
C VAL A 15 11.30 21.04 9.74
N LEU A 16 11.61 22.01 10.61
CA LEU A 16 12.09 21.73 11.98
C LEU A 16 11.00 21.27 12.94
N PHE A 17 9.73 21.66 12.72
CA PHE A 17 8.60 21.28 13.57
C PHE A 17 7.71 20.16 12.98
N ALA A 18 8.05 19.63 11.81
CA ALA A 18 7.44 18.41 11.27
C ALA A 18 7.95 17.18 12.04
N THR A 19 7.59 17.04 13.32
CA THR A 19 7.93 15.88 14.17
C THR A 19 7.20 14.59 13.77
N ARG A 20 6.57 14.57 12.59
CA ARG A 20 5.87 13.43 12.02
C ARG A 20 6.10 13.33 10.51
N ALA A 21 7.36 13.35 10.09
CA ALA A 21 7.72 12.57 8.91
C ALA A 21 7.54 11.09 9.29
N HIS A 22 6.33 10.56 9.09
CA HIS A 22 6.04 9.15 9.34
C HIS A 22 6.78 8.30 8.29
N ALA A 23 8.06 8.04 8.54
CA ALA A 23 8.88 7.11 7.77
C ALA A 23 8.52 5.64 8.10
N ARG A 24 7.23 5.29 8.07
CA ARG A 24 6.70 3.93 8.04
C ARG A 24 5.53 3.89 7.05
N GLY A 25 5.82 3.69 5.76
CA GLY A 25 4.81 3.34 4.74
C GLY A 25 3.76 4.41 4.39
N GLY A 26 4.12 5.70 4.38
CA GLY A 26 3.25 6.76 3.84
C GLY A 26 1.82 6.81 4.43
N PRO A 27 0.85 7.40 3.71
CA PRO A 27 -0.57 7.42 4.11
C PRO A 27 -1.26 6.05 4.08
N HIS A 28 -0.64 5.00 3.49
CA HIS A 28 -1.23 3.66 3.39
C HIS A 28 -1.61 3.05 4.74
N GLY A 29 -0.70 3.08 5.73
CA GLY A 29 -0.95 2.51 7.05
C GLY A 29 -2.19 3.10 7.76
N PRO A 30 -2.29 4.44 7.88
CA PRO A 30 -3.49 5.09 8.42
C PRO A 30 -4.78 4.77 7.64
N ILE A 31 -4.76 4.78 6.30
CA ILE A 31 -5.96 4.50 5.48
C ILE A 31 -6.40 3.04 5.65
N THR A 32 -5.47 2.09 5.49
CA THR A 32 -5.75 0.66 5.69
C THR A 32 -6.29 0.37 7.08
N ARG A 33 -5.74 1.02 8.13
CA ARG A 33 -6.26 0.88 9.50
C ARG A 33 -7.69 1.35 9.62
N ALA A 34 -8.00 2.55 9.11
CA ALA A 34 -9.35 3.09 9.14
C ALA A 34 -10.33 2.18 8.37
N ALA A 35 -9.91 1.63 7.23
CA ALA A 35 -10.71 0.69 6.46
C ALA A 35 -11.01 -0.60 7.26
N LEU A 36 -10.00 -1.17 7.93
CA LEU A 36 -10.17 -2.35 8.79
C LEU A 36 -11.08 -2.08 9.99
N ASP A 37 -10.96 -0.90 10.61
CA ASP A 37 -11.78 -0.50 11.75
C ASP A 37 -13.26 -0.29 11.36
N ALA A 38 -13.53 0.04 10.09
CA ALA A 38 -14.87 0.22 9.55
C ALA A 38 -15.58 -1.09 9.16
N LEU A 39 -14.87 -2.23 9.12
CA LEU A 39 -15.45 -3.52 8.76
C LEU A 39 -16.41 -4.05 9.84
N PRO A 40 -17.39 -4.91 9.51
CA PRO A 40 -18.15 -5.68 10.50
C PRO A 40 -17.25 -6.52 11.41
N ALA A 41 -17.67 -6.75 12.66
CA ALA A 41 -16.87 -7.45 13.67
C ALA A 41 -16.33 -8.81 13.19
N TRP A 42 -17.15 -9.62 12.51
CA TRP A 42 -16.71 -10.93 12.02
C TRP A 42 -15.61 -10.83 10.94
N GLN A 43 -15.57 -9.76 10.14
CA GLN A 43 -14.50 -9.53 9.16
C GLN A 43 -13.23 -8.99 9.83
N GLN A 44 -13.40 -8.19 10.87
CA GLN A 44 -12.29 -7.73 11.71
C GLN A 44 -11.55 -8.90 12.37
N GLU A 45 -12.29 -9.94 12.76
CA GLU A 45 -11.76 -11.16 13.39
C GLU A 45 -11.06 -12.09 12.37
N ALA A 46 -11.44 -12.05 11.08
CA ALA A 46 -10.95 -12.96 10.06
C ALA A 46 -9.42 -12.91 9.86
N PHE A 47 -8.80 -11.75 10.08
CA PHE A 47 -7.34 -11.61 10.01
C PHE A 47 -6.63 -11.86 11.34
N GLY A 48 -7.35 -11.91 12.46
CA GLY A 48 -6.79 -12.15 13.79
C GLY A 48 -5.53 -11.30 14.06
N ALA A 49 -4.43 -11.98 14.42
CA ALA A 49 -3.13 -11.35 14.66
C ALA A 49 -2.54 -10.62 13.44
N GLU A 50 -2.91 -11.02 12.21
CA GLU A 50 -2.41 -10.42 10.97
C GLU A 50 -3.03 -9.05 10.67
N ARG A 51 -4.06 -8.63 11.42
CA ARG A 51 -4.64 -7.29 11.27
C ARG A 51 -3.62 -6.17 11.52
N GLN A 52 -2.78 -6.32 12.54
CA GLN A 52 -1.77 -5.32 12.87
C GLN A 52 -0.70 -5.18 11.77
N PRO A 53 -0.06 -6.26 11.28
CA PRO A 53 0.92 -6.15 10.22
C PRO A 53 0.26 -5.73 8.90
N LEU A 54 -1.00 -6.10 8.63
CA LEU A 54 -1.75 -5.55 7.50
C LEU A 54 -1.85 -4.02 7.56
N ALA A 55 -2.27 -3.48 8.70
CA ALA A 55 -2.44 -2.03 8.93
C ALA A 55 -1.12 -1.23 9.11
N SER A 56 0.04 -1.80 8.76
CA SER A 56 1.32 -1.12 8.96
C SER A 56 2.44 -1.52 8.01
N LEU A 57 2.61 -2.82 7.74
CA LEU A 57 3.71 -3.35 6.92
C LEU A 57 3.19 -3.89 5.60
N TYR A 58 2.15 -4.72 5.61
CA TYR A 58 1.73 -5.40 4.39
C TYR A 58 1.07 -4.45 3.37
N CYS A 59 0.42 -3.38 3.83
CA CYS A 59 -0.09 -2.31 2.97
C CYS A 59 1.00 -1.49 2.27
N ALA A 60 2.28 -1.74 2.54
CA ALA A 60 3.41 -1.09 1.87
C ALA A 60 4.27 -2.09 1.09
N LEU A 61 3.78 -3.31 0.84
CA LEU A 61 4.58 -4.35 0.17
C LEU A 61 5.10 -3.95 -1.20
N PRO A 62 4.31 -3.30 -2.08
CA PRO A 62 4.80 -2.89 -3.39
C PRO A 62 5.99 -1.92 -3.30
N ASP A 63 5.99 -1.00 -2.33
CA ASP A 63 7.12 -0.10 -2.07
C ASP A 63 8.38 -0.81 -1.54
N LEU A 64 8.20 -1.97 -0.91
CA LEU A 64 9.24 -2.68 -0.17
C LEU A 64 9.85 -3.85 -0.95
N VAL A 65 9.44 -4.12 -2.20
CA VAL A 65 9.85 -5.33 -2.94
C VAL A 65 11.37 -5.52 -3.07
N TYR A 66 12.15 -4.44 -3.06
CA TYR A 66 13.61 -4.51 -3.12
C TYR A 66 14.29 -4.55 -1.74
N SER A 67 13.64 -4.04 -0.69
CA SER A 67 14.20 -3.99 0.66
C SER A 67 13.75 -5.17 1.54
N ARG A 68 12.67 -5.87 1.16
CA ARG A 68 12.07 -7.00 1.87
C ARG A 68 11.88 -8.20 0.94
N ALA A 69 12.99 -8.83 0.58
CA ALA A 69 13.00 -9.99 -0.31
C ALA A 69 12.15 -11.17 0.21
N ASP A 70 11.96 -11.28 1.53
CA ASP A 70 11.11 -12.27 2.18
C ASP A 70 9.62 -12.07 1.88
N LEU A 71 9.20 -10.84 1.58
CA LEU A 71 7.81 -10.49 1.33
C LEU A 71 7.51 -10.14 -0.14
N ALA A 72 8.55 -9.91 -0.95
CA ALA A 72 8.42 -9.61 -2.37
C ALA A 72 7.50 -10.57 -3.16
N PRO A 73 7.44 -11.89 -2.90
CA PRO A 73 6.53 -12.79 -3.62
C PRO A 73 5.05 -12.39 -3.54
N TYR A 74 4.63 -11.66 -2.51
CA TYR A 74 3.25 -11.20 -2.33
C TYR A 74 2.90 -9.93 -3.13
N ALA A 75 3.88 -9.36 -3.85
CA ALA A 75 3.70 -8.24 -4.78
C ALA A 75 4.11 -8.63 -6.22
N MET A 76 4.19 -9.94 -6.51
CA MET A 76 4.54 -10.50 -7.81
C MET A 76 3.36 -11.29 -8.38
N MET A 77 3.40 -11.55 -9.70
CA MET A 77 2.41 -12.37 -10.39
C MET A 77 3.06 -13.57 -11.07
N ASP A 78 2.41 -14.73 -10.98
CA ASP A 78 2.85 -15.97 -11.65
C ASP A 78 2.94 -15.80 -13.18
N SER A 79 2.04 -14.99 -13.76
CA SER A 79 2.01 -14.69 -15.19
C SER A 79 3.17 -13.80 -15.67
N ARG A 80 3.94 -13.23 -14.74
CA ARG A 80 5.11 -12.37 -15.00
C ARG A 80 6.32 -12.90 -14.22
N PRO A 81 6.79 -14.12 -14.52
CA PRO A 81 7.82 -14.78 -13.71
C PRO A 81 9.11 -13.95 -13.66
N GLY A 82 9.66 -13.81 -12.46
CA GLY A 82 10.90 -13.05 -12.21
C GLY A 82 10.72 -11.53 -12.15
N VAL A 83 9.55 -10.99 -12.47
CA VAL A 83 9.27 -9.55 -12.38
C VAL A 83 8.92 -9.19 -10.94
N LYS A 84 9.87 -8.58 -10.22
CA LYS A 84 9.70 -8.18 -8.82
C LYS A 84 8.92 -6.88 -8.63
N TYR A 85 9.09 -5.94 -9.56
CA TYR A 85 8.46 -4.62 -9.49
C TYR A 85 7.40 -4.51 -10.58
N LEU A 86 6.14 -4.50 -10.17
CA LEU A 86 4.99 -4.33 -11.04
C LEU A 86 4.56 -2.87 -10.96
N VAL A 87 4.94 -2.05 -11.95
CA VAL A 87 4.58 -0.62 -12.02
C VAL A 87 3.07 -0.40 -11.85
N GLY A 88 2.26 -1.34 -12.36
CA GLY A 88 0.80 -1.31 -12.24
C GLY A 88 0.27 -1.30 -10.81
N LEU A 89 1.07 -1.72 -9.81
CA LEU A 89 0.71 -1.63 -8.40
C LEU A 89 0.74 -0.20 -7.85
N HIS A 90 1.38 0.74 -8.57
CA HIS A 90 1.51 2.14 -8.17
C HIS A 90 0.81 3.10 -9.12
N LEU A 91 0.80 2.78 -10.41
CA LEU A 91 0.22 3.62 -11.47
C LEU A 91 -0.77 2.79 -12.30
N PRO A 92 -2.00 3.25 -12.52
CA PRO A 92 -2.94 2.53 -13.36
C PRO A 92 -2.39 2.44 -14.80
N ALA A 93 -2.52 1.25 -15.40
CA ALA A 93 -2.13 0.93 -16.77
C ALA A 93 -3.38 0.83 -17.66
N SER A 94 -3.32 -0.03 -18.69
CA SER A 94 -4.49 -0.32 -19.53
C SER A 94 -5.62 -0.94 -18.69
N PRO A 95 -6.91 -0.75 -19.05
CA PRO A 95 -8.02 -1.37 -18.34
C PRO A 95 -7.89 -2.90 -18.19
N ALA A 96 -7.36 -3.57 -19.21
CA ALA A 96 -7.13 -5.02 -19.17
C ALA A 96 -6.04 -5.42 -18.17
N ASP A 97 -4.91 -4.68 -18.13
CA ASP A 97 -3.84 -4.93 -17.16
C ASP A 97 -4.29 -4.64 -15.73
N ASN A 98 -5.03 -3.55 -15.53
CA ASN A 98 -5.56 -3.17 -14.21
C ASN A 98 -6.53 -4.24 -13.69
N TYR A 99 -7.41 -4.73 -14.55
CA TYR A 99 -8.32 -5.82 -14.18
C TYR A 99 -7.57 -7.11 -13.84
N ALA A 100 -6.51 -7.45 -14.60
CA ALA A 100 -5.70 -8.63 -14.31
C ALA A 100 -4.98 -8.55 -12.96
N LEU A 101 -4.44 -7.37 -12.61
CA LEU A 101 -3.81 -7.12 -11.31
C LEU A 101 -4.83 -7.26 -10.18
N LEU A 102 -5.95 -6.54 -10.28
CA LEU A 102 -7.02 -6.57 -9.28
C LEU A 102 -7.53 -7.99 -9.07
N ASN A 103 -7.82 -8.72 -10.14
CA ASN A 103 -8.34 -10.08 -10.06
C ASN A 103 -7.32 -11.03 -9.41
N TYR A 104 -6.05 -10.98 -9.82
CA TYR A 104 -5.02 -11.87 -9.28
C TYR A 104 -4.82 -11.69 -7.77
N PHE A 105 -4.64 -10.45 -7.29
CA PHE A 105 -4.38 -10.22 -5.87
C PHE A 105 -5.61 -10.48 -5.00
N LEU A 106 -6.82 -10.17 -5.50
CA LEU A 106 -8.06 -10.51 -4.82
C LEU A 106 -8.25 -12.03 -4.72
N GLU A 107 -8.09 -12.77 -5.82
CA GLU A 107 -8.19 -14.23 -5.83
C GLU A 107 -7.20 -14.87 -4.86
N ARG A 108 -5.93 -14.44 -4.88
CA ARG A 108 -4.89 -14.94 -3.98
C ARG A 108 -5.21 -14.71 -2.51
N ALA A 109 -5.74 -13.54 -2.16
CA ALA A 109 -6.16 -13.23 -0.79
C ALA A 109 -7.32 -14.15 -0.36
N VAL A 110 -8.32 -14.33 -1.22
CA VAL A 110 -9.49 -15.17 -0.95
C VAL A 110 -9.12 -16.65 -0.84
N ASP A 111 -8.27 -17.17 -1.73
CA ASP A 111 -7.83 -18.57 -1.69
C ASP A 111 -7.01 -18.88 -0.44
N ALA A 112 -6.19 -17.92 0.01
CA ALA A 112 -5.49 -18.04 1.28
C ALA A 112 -6.49 -18.07 2.47
N LEU A 113 -7.53 -17.24 2.47
CA LEU A 113 -8.59 -17.31 3.50
C LEU A 113 -9.31 -18.67 3.50
N ARG A 114 -9.66 -19.19 2.32
CA ARG A 114 -10.35 -20.49 2.15
C ARG A 114 -9.56 -21.66 2.72
N THR A 115 -8.23 -21.54 2.73
CA THR A 115 -7.30 -22.56 3.24
C THR A 115 -6.82 -22.26 4.66
N ASN A 116 -7.49 -21.34 5.37
CA ASN A 116 -7.16 -20.90 6.73
C ASN A 116 -5.73 -20.33 6.86
N ASN A 117 -5.17 -19.80 5.78
CA ASN A 117 -3.88 -19.13 5.74
C ASN A 117 -4.06 -17.61 5.89
N ALA A 118 -4.39 -17.16 7.11
CA ALA A 118 -4.60 -15.75 7.40
C ALA A 118 -3.38 -14.87 7.06
N ALA A 119 -2.16 -15.39 7.26
CA ALA A 119 -0.92 -14.65 6.96
C ALA A 119 -0.74 -14.41 5.46
N GLY A 120 -0.98 -15.43 4.63
CA GLY A 120 -0.97 -15.29 3.17
C GLY A 120 -2.06 -14.34 2.69
N ALA A 121 -3.26 -14.48 3.24
CA ALA A 121 -4.40 -13.62 2.92
C ALA A 121 -4.09 -12.15 3.22
N ALA A 122 -3.57 -11.85 4.41
CA ALA A 122 -3.23 -10.50 4.82
C ALA A 122 -2.13 -9.88 3.94
N ARG A 123 -1.14 -10.66 3.48
CA ARG A 123 -0.08 -10.11 2.61
C ARG A 123 -0.59 -9.79 1.21
N TYR A 124 -1.36 -10.67 0.59
CA TYR A 124 -1.98 -10.37 -0.70
C TYR A 124 -3.01 -9.25 -0.61
N ALA A 125 -3.80 -9.22 0.46
CA ALA A 125 -4.71 -8.10 0.74
C ALA A 125 -3.94 -6.79 0.93
N GLY A 126 -2.77 -6.82 1.58
CA GLY A 126 -1.87 -5.68 1.73
C GLY A 126 -1.45 -5.08 0.38
N THR A 127 -1.01 -5.92 -0.55
CA THR A 127 -0.71 -5.49 -1.93
C THR A 127 -1.93 -4.91 -2.64
N LEU A 128 -3.11 -5.54 -2.46
CA LEU A 128 -4.34 -5.06 -3.07
C LEU A 128 -4.76 -3.68 -2.54
N VAL A 129 -4.74 -3.46 -1.22
CA VAL A 129 -5.13 -2.16 -0.64
C VAL A 129 -4.15 -1.07 -1.01
N HIS A 130 -2.84 -1.36 -1.04
CA HIS A 130 -1.82 -0.42 -1.51
C HIS A 130 -2.16 0.10 -2.92
N MET A 131 -2.42 -0.82 -3.85
CA MET A 131 -2.74 -0.47 -5.23
C MET A 131 -4.02 0.36 -5.34
N LEU A 132 -5.06 0.02 -4.57
CA LEU A 132 -6.30 0.79 -4.57
C LEU A 132 -6.11 2.19 -3.99
N GLU A 133 -5.30 2.32 -2.93
CA GLU A 133 -4.96 3.60 -2.31
C GLU A 133 -4.19 4.49 -3.30
N ASP A 134 -3.17 3.94 -3.97
CA ASP A 134 -2.41 4.65 -5.01
C ASP A 134 -3.30 5.05 -6.19
N TRP A 135 -4.12 4.15 -6.73
CA TRP A 135 -5.03 4.47 -7.83
C TRP A 135 -6.15 5.46 -7.45
N SER A 136 -6.32 5.76 -6.17
CA SER A 136 -7.25 6.79 -5.68
C SER A 136 -6.56 8.12 -5.38
N CYS A 137 -5.23 8.16 -5.44
CA CYS A 137 -4.42 9.36 -5.20
C CYS A 137 -4.25 10.16 -6.51
N PRO A 138 -4.63 11.45 -6.56
CA PRO A 138 -4.47 12.28 -7.75
C PRO A 138 -3.06 12.25 -8.37
N ALA A 139 -2.02 12.32 -7.54
CA ALA A 139 -0.62 12.29 -7.96
C ALA A 139 -0.20 10.98 -8.67
N HIS A 140 -0.97 9.91 -8.54
CA HIS A 140 -0.70 8.61 -9.16
C HIS A 140 -1.58 8.35 -10.40
N VAL A 141 -2.58 9.20 -10.67
CA VAL A 141 -3.54 8.98 -11.76
C VAL A 141 -3.65 10.16 -12.73
N VAL A 142 -3.15 11.33 -12.35
CA VAL A 142 -3.03 12.50 -13.22
C VAL A 142 -1.62 12.50 -13.82
N PRO A 143 -1.46 12.36 -15.15
CA PRO A 143 -0.18 12.57 -15.78
C PRO A 143 0.34 13.99 -15.51
N ASP A 144 1.61 14.11 -15.14
CA ASP A 144 2.34 15.37 -14.94
C ASP A 144 1.96 16.25 -13.72
N ASP A 145 1.36 15.67 -12.66
CA ASP A 145 1.21 16.32 -11.33
C ASP A 145 2.54 16.39 -10.55
#